data_AF-A0A1Y2V922-F1
#
_entry.id   AF-A0A1Y2V922-F1
#
_cell.length_a   1.000
_cell.length_b   1.000
_cell.length_c   1.000
_cell.angle_alpha   90.00
_cell.angle_beta   90.00
_cell.angle_gamma   90.00
#
_symmetry.space_group_name_H-M   'P 1'
#
loop_
_entity.id
_entity.type
_entity.pdbx_description
1 polymer ?
#
loop_
_entity_poly.entity_id
_entity_poly.type
_entity_poly.pdbx_seq_one_letter_code
_entity_poly.pdbx_strand_id
1 'polypeptide(L)'
;MQPTRWLLKGRSVWKGKSTASSLPIMRPAPGERVKPIRTQARSATILPSFVGLKFQIYNGKVYTDLEVTEEMVGHKLGEFSPTRKPFIWARSK
;
A
#
# COMPACT_ATOMS: atom_id res chain seq x y z
N MET A 1 34.44 2.53 -4.74
CA MET A 1 33.06 3.07 -4.89
C MET A 1 32.10 2.10 -4.23
N GLN A 2 31.47 2.46 -3.12
CA GLN A 2 30.47 1.60 -2.50
C GLN A 2 29.14 1.83 -3.24
N PRO A 3 28.59 0.84 -3.96
CA PRO A 3 27.26 0.98 -4.54
C PRO A 3 26.29 1.20 -3.38
N THR A 4 25.53 2.29 -3.48
CA THR A 4 24.61 2.74 -2.44
C THR A 4 23.65 1.61 -2.09
N ARG A 5 23.54 1.33 -0.78
CA ARG A 5 22.74 0.29 -0.12
C ARG A 5 21.22 0.36 -0.38
N TRP A 6 20.79 1.26 -1.26
CA TRP A 6 19.41 1.53 -1.64
C TRP A 6 18.91 0.67 -2.81
N LEU A 7 19.80 0.22 -3.71
CA LEU A 7 19.44 -0.66 -4.84
C LEU A 7 19.10 -2.10 -4.41
N LEU A 8 19.41 -2.48 -3.17
CA LEU A 8 19.34 -3.87 -2.67
C LEU A 8 18.19 -4.15 -1.66
N LYS A 9 17.29 -3.20 -1.40
CA LYS A 9 16.20 -3.39 -0.41
C LYS A 9 14.91 -4.02 -0.97
N GLY A 10 14.84 -4.30 -2.28
CA GLY A 10 13.69 -4.94 -2.93
C GLY A 10 13.79 -6.47 -2.99
N ARG A 11 12.65 -7.17 -3.09
CA ARG A 11 12.63 -8.58 -3.51
C ARG A 11 13.28 -8.70 -4.90
N SER A 12 13.94 -9.82 -5.15
CA SER A 12 14.59 -10.09 -6.44
C SER A 12 13.58 -10.06 -7.60
N VAL A 13 13.89 -9.28 -8.65
CA VAL A 13 13.01 -9.01 -9.80
C VAL A 13 12.53 -10.31 -10.49
N TRP A 14 13.43 -11.28 -10.68
CA TRP A 14 13.12 -12.53 -11.38
C TRP A 14 12.04 -13.39 -10.69
N LYS A 15 11.81 -13.21 -9.37
CA LYS A 15 10.77 -13.93 -8.62
C LYS A 15 9.37 -13.30 -8.78
N GLY A 16 9.27 -12.18 -9.47
CA GLY A 16 8.03 -11.41 -9.60
C GLY A 16 7.73 -10.55 -8.37
N LYS A 17 6.70 -9.72 -8.52
CA LYS A 17 6.21 -8.83 -7.45
C LYS A 17 5.42 -9.66 -6.44
N SER A 18 5.51 -9.31 -5.15
CA SER A 18 4.69 -9.99 -4.14
C SER A 18 3.25 -9.51 -4.24
N THR A 19 2.47 -10.23 -5.04
CA THR A 19 1.02 -10.10 -5.07
C THR A 19 0.46 -10.80 -3.83
N ALA A 20 -0.35 -10.09 -3.05
CA ALA A 20 -1.10 -10.72 -1.98
C ALA A 20 -2.27 -11.45 -2.65
N SER A 21 -2.12 -12.76 -2.85
CA SER A 21 -3.13 -13.64 -3.47
C SER A 21 -4.48 -13.63 -2.73
N SER A 22 -4.53 -13.12 -1.50
CA SER A 22 -5.71 -13.06 -0.65
C SER A 22 -6.51 -11.76 -0.74
N LEU A 23 -6.11 -10.79 -1.56
CA LEU A 23 -6.88 -9.55 -1.70
C LEU A 23 -8.14 -9.79 -2.55
N PRO A 24 -9.36 -9.50 -2.04
CA PRO A 24 -10.58 -9.58 -2.83
C PRO A 24 -10.63 -8.39 -3.80
N ILE A 25 -10.10 -8.58 -5.01
CA ILE A 25 -10.11 -7.55 -6.06
C ILE A 25 -11.49 -7.60 -6.74
N MET A 26 -12.38 -6.72 -6.32
CA MET A 26 -13.68 -6.54 -6.98
C MET A 26 -13.56 -5.47 -8.05
N ARG A 27 -13.76 -5.85 -9.32
CA ARG A 27 -13.94 -4.86 -10.39
C ARG A 27 -15.40 -4.38 -10.35
N PRO A 28 -15.66 -3.10 -10.08
CA PRO A 28 -17.02 -2.57 -10.13
C PRO A 28 -17.52 -2.57 -11.58
N ALA A 29 -18.82 -2.79 -11.76
CA ALA A 29 -19.46 -2.57 -13.05
C ALA A 29 -19.43 -1.08 -13.41
N PRO A 30 -19.42 -0.72 -14.72
CA PRO A 30 -19.46 0.67 -15.14
C PRO A 30 -20.74 1.35 -14.61
N GLY A 31 -20.58 2.39 -13.79
CA GLY A 31 -21.68 3.13 -13.14
C GLY A 31 -21.95 2.75 -11.69
N GLU A 32 -21.32 1.70 -11.15
CA GLU A 32 -21.43 1.34 -9.73
C GLU A 32 -20.39 2.07 -8.88
N ARG A 33 -20.78 2.48 -7.67
CA ARG A 33 -19.85 3.10 -6.71
C ARG A 33 -18.84 2.05 -6.22
N VAL A 34 -17.55 2.33 -6.39
CA VAL A 34 -16.47 1.46 -5.93
C VAL A 34 -16.52 1.34 -4.40
N LYS A 35 -16.79 0.12 -3.91
CA LYS A 35 -16.76 -0.15 -2.46
C LYS A 35 -15.29 -0.19 -1.99
N PRO A 36 -14.96 0.43 -0.85
CA PRO A 36 -13.60 0.40 -0.33
C PRO A 36 -13.21 -1.01 0.11
N ILE A 37 -12.07 -1.49 -0.35
CA ILE A 37 -11.55 -2.82 -0.04
C ILE A 37 -10.76 -2.76 1.27
N ARG A 38 -11.24 -3.44 2.31
CA ARG A 38 -10.53 -3.54 3.60
C ARG A 38 -9.39 -4.55 3.52
N THR A 39 -8.20 -4.13 3.96
CA THR A 39 -6.98 -4.94 3.83
C THR A 39 -6.08 -4.81 5.06
N GLN A 40 -5.55 -5.95 5.52
CA GLN A 40 -4.45 -6.02 6.48
C GLN A 40 -3.11 -6.37 5.81
N ALA A 41 -3.14 -6.72 4.52
CA ALA A 41 -1.98 -7.12 3.75
C ALA A 41 -1.08 -5.93 3.35
N ARG A 42 -0.39 -5.34 4.32
CA ARG A 42 0.48 -4.16 4.14
C ARG A 42 1.70 -4.41 3.25
N SER A 43 2.10 -5.67 3.08
CA SER A 43 3.23 -6.09 2.25
C SER A 43 2.88 -6.28 0.77
N ALA A 44 1.60 -6.16 0.39
CA ALA A 44 1.16 -6.28 -0.99
C ALA A 44 1.72 -5.13 -1.84
N THR A 45 2.22 -5.47 -3.04
CA THR A 45 2.61 -4.45 -4.04
C THR A 45 1.38 -3.94 -4.77
N ILE A 46 1.32 -2.63 -5.01
CA ILE A 46 0.30 -2.01 -5.86
C ILE A 46 0.55 -2.43 -7.31
N LEU A 47 -0.46 -3.09 -7.89
CA LEU A 47 -0.47 -3.51 -9.28
C LEU A 47 -1.12 -2.41 -10.15
N PRO A 48 -0.79 -2.35 -11.45
CA PRO A 48 -1.48 -1.44 -12.38
C PRO A 48 -3.00 -1.64 -12.40
N SER A 49 -3.47 -2.86 -12.12
CA SER A 49 -4.90 -3.19 -12.04
C SER A 49 -5.63 -2.58 -10.83
N PHE A 50 -4.90 -1.95 -9.90
CA PHE A 50 -5.48 -1.34 -8.69
C PHE A 50 -5.78 0.15 -8.85
N VAL A 51 -5.38 0.75 -9.96
CA VAL A 51 -5.62 2.17 -10.23
C VAL A 51 -7.13 2.44 -10.26
N GLY A 52 -7.56 3.47 -9.53
CA GLY A 52 -8.97 3.82 -9.38
C GLY A 52 -9.75 3.00 -8.34
N LEU A 53 -9.10 2.04 -7.67
CA LEU A 53 -9.70 1.34 -6.53
C LEU A 53 -9.44 2.10 -5.22
N LYS A 54 -10.40 1.99 -4.29
CA LYS A 54 -10.31 2.52 -2.94
C LYS A 54 -9.93 1.40 -1.96
N PHE A 55 -8.90 1.62 -1.18
CA PHE A 55 -8.40 0.70 -0.18
C PHE A 55 -8.53 1.28 1.23
N GLN A 56 -8.88 0.41 2.16
CA GLN A 56 -8.81 0.65 3.60
C GLN A 56 -7.64 -0.16 4.15
N ILE A 57 -6.55 0.51 4.52
CA ILE A 57 -5.30 -0.13 4.93
C ILE A 57 -5.16 -0.06 6.45
N TYR A 58 -5.06 -1.22 7.10
CA TYR A 58 -4.90 -1.30 8.54
C TYR A 58 -3.52 -0.79 9.00
N ASN A 59 -3.48 0.17 9.93
CA ASN A 59 -2.24 0.70 10.51
C ASN A 59 -1.82 0.05 11.84
N GLY A 60 -2.60 -0.90 12.34
CA GLY A 60 -2.41 -1.51 13.67
C GLY A 60 -3.48 -1.10 14.70
N LYS A 61 -4.29 -0.08 14.40
CA LYS A 61 -5.45 0.33 15.22
C LYS A 61 -6.66 0.71 14.37
N VAL A 62 -6.44 1.45 13.29
CA VAL A 62 -7.50 2.02 12.43
C VAL A 62 -7.19 1.69 10.97
N TYR A 63 -8.23 1.69 10.14
CA TYR A 63 -8.10 1.62 8.69
C TYR A 63 -7.99 3.02 8.10
N THR A 64 -6.92 3.27 7.36
CA THR A 64 -6.72 4.51 6.61
C THR A 64 -7.28 4.34 5.20
N ASP A 65 -8.13 5.26 4.77
CA ASP A 65 -8.65 5.29 3.40
C ASP A 65 -7.58 5.82 2.42
N LEU A 66 -7.40 5.11 1.31
CA LEU A 66 -6.47 5.46 0.22
C LEU A 66 -7.16 5.20 -1.12
N GLU A 67 -7.11 6.17 -2.02
CA GLU A 67 -7.46 6.00 -3.43
C GLU A 67 -6.18 5.88 -4.25
N VAL A 68 -6.07 4.82 -5.05
CA VAL A 68 -4.82 4.48 -5.74
C VAL A 68 -4.71 5.22 -7.07
N THR A 69 -3.64 6.00 -7.21
CA THR A 69 -3.24 6.66 -8.46
C THR A 69 -2.16 5.88 -9.20
N GLU A 70 -1.90 6.23 -10.47
CA GLU A 70 -0.91 5.55 -11.32
C GLU A 70 0.52 5.68 -10.79
N GLU A 71 0.86 6.81 -10.16
CA GLU A 71 2.18 7.06 -9.57
C GLU A 71 2.50 6.13 -8.40
N MET A 72 1.48 5.55 -7.76
CA MET A 72 1.66 4.63 -6.62
C MET A 72 2.00 3.19 -7.07
N VAL A 73 1.96 2.90 -8.37
CA VAL A 73 2.21 1.55 -8.89
C VAL A 73 3.65 1.11 -8.59
N GLY A 74 3.80 -0.07 -8.00
CA GLY A 74 5.11 -0.61 -7.59
C GLY A 74 5.48 -0.38 -6.13
N HIS A 75 4.81 0.55 -5.44
CA HIS A 75 4.93 0.74 -4.00
C HIS A 75 4.18 -0.32 -3.20
N LYS A 76 4.42 -0.37 -1.89
CA LYS A 76 3.66 -1.21 -0.95
C LYS A 76 2.49 -0.46 -0.35
N LEU A 77 1.36 -1.13 -0.18
CA LEU A 77 0.19 -0.54 0.51
C LEU A 77 0.55 -0.01 1.91
N GLY A 78 1.46 -0.68 2.63
CA GLY A 78 1.88 -0.28 3.97
C GLY A 78 2.62 1.06 4.04
N GLU A 79 3.18 1.56 2.94
CA GLU A 79 3.91 2.85 2.88
C GLU A 79 2.97 4.04 3.06
N PHE A 80 1.72 3.90 2.62
CA PHE A 80 0.70 4.96 2.67
C PHE A 80 -0.08 4.99 3.99
N SER A 81 0.23 4.10 4.93
CA SER A 81 -0.47 4.01 6.22
C SER A 81 0.55 3.98 7.37
N PRO A 82 0.89 5.15 7.95
CA PRO A 82 1.87 5.25 9.02
C PRO A 82 1.35 4.60 10.31
N THR A 83 2.22 3.83 10.98
CA THR A 83 1.87 3.07 12.19
C THR A 83 2.11 3.83 13.48
N ARG A 84 3.08 4.75 13.48
CA ARG A 84 3.47 5.54 14.64
C ARG A 84 3.16 7.01 14.38
N LYS A 85 2.71 7.71 15.42
CA LYS A 85 2.58 9.17 15.38
C LYS A 85 3.98 9.80 15.35
N PRO A 86 4.15 10.93 14.65
CA PRO A 86 5.42 11.65 14.67
C PRO A 86 5.71 12.12 16.10
N PHE A 87 6.98 12.04 16.50
CA PHE A 87 7.45 12.54 17.78
C PHE A 87 7.55 14.07 17.72
N ILE A 88 6.84 14.76 18.62
CA ILE A 88 6.89 16.22 18.76
C ILE A 88 7.36 16.51 20.17
N TRP A 89 8.58 17.01 20.31
CA TRP A 89 9.23 17.22 21.61
C TRP A 89 8.38 18.09 22.55
N ALA A 90 7.70 19.11 22.02
CA ALA A 90 6.89 20.05 22.78
C ALA A 90 5.62 19.44 23.40
N ARG A 91 5.17 18.28 22.91
CA ARG A 91 3.92 17.61 23.32
C ARG A 91 4.16 16.46 24.32
N SER A 92 5.41 16.29 24.77
CA SER A 92 5.88 15.22 25.65
C SER A 92 5.87 15.58 27.16
N LYS A 93 5.37 16.76 27.53
CA LYS A 93 5.14 17.16 28.93
C LYS A 93 3.70 16.91 29.35
#